data_AF-A0AAW2MCX3-F1
#
_entry.id   AF-A0AAW2MCX3-F1
#
_cell.length_a   1.000
_cell.length_b   1.000
_cell.length_c   1.000
_cell.angle_alpha   90.00
_cell.angle_beta   90.00
_cell.angle_gamma   90.00
#
_symmetry.space_group_name_H-M   'P 1'
#
loop_
_entity.id
_entity.type
_entity.pdbx_description
1 polymer ?
#
loop_
_entity_poly.entity_id
_entity_poly.type
_entity_poly.pdbx_seq_one_letter_code
_entity_poly.pdbx_strand_id
1 'polypeptide(L)'
;MGCPVCIDDTRAFHLQNGRKACYFDYHRQFLLAHYSYRRDKKAFIKNRIQNKVARPRLIVDQILDRVANISPAVEMPLLLPDGYGSNHKWAKKSIVWLRELKKKMKNKAHVEASIIEAYIVEEQPVYVTIL
;
A
#
# COMPACT_ATOMS: atom_id res chain seq x y z
N MET A 1 -7.23 0.62 0.33
CA MET A 1 -5.94 0.02 -0.07
C MET A 1 -4.95 1.16 -0.24
N GLY A 2 -3.86 1.19 0.51
CA GLY A 2 -2.81 2.15 0.22
C GLY A 2 -1.93 1.64 -0.93
N CYS A 3 -1.28 2.57 -1.62
CA CYS A 3 -0.48 2.26 -2.81
C CYS A 3 0.95 1.84 -2.39
N PRO A 4 1.54 0.75 -2.92
CA PRO A 4 2.90 0.29 -2.58
C PRO A 4 4.00 1.29 -2.89
N VAL A 5 3.77 2.17 -3.87
CA VAL A 5 4.69 3.24 -4.22
C VAL A 5 4.58 4.42 -3.25
N CYS A 6 3.38 4.64 -2.72
CA CYS A 6 3.07 5.85 -1.96
C CYS A 6 3.07 5.64 -0.45
N ILE A 7 2.82 4.40 0.02
CA ILE A 7 2.84 3.92 1.41
C ILE A 7 2.16 4.91 2.38
N ASP A 8 2.94 5.82 2.92
CA ASP A 8 2.64 6.90 3.86
C ASP A 8 2.03 8.16 3.19
N ASP A 9 2.58 8.61 2.05
CA ASP A 9 2.12 9.81 1.34
C ASP A 9 0.86 9.57 0.51
N THR A 10 0.21 8.41 0.64
CA THR A 10 -1.09 8.19 0.01
C THR A 10 -2.11 9.19 0.58
N ARG A 11 -2.53 10.18 -0.22
CA ARG A 11 -3.47 11.22 0.22
C ARG A 11 -4.88 10.92 -0.28
N ALA A 12 -5.65 10.28 0.59
CA ALA A 12 -7.09 10.13 0.44
C ALA A 12 -7.82 11.26 1.18
N PHE A 13 -9.02 11.58 0.73
CA PHE A 13 -9.96 12.46 1.41
C PHE A 13 -11.35 11.83 1.37
N HIS A 14 -12.25 12.22 2.29
CA HIS A 14 -13.63 11.76 2.26
C HIS A 14 -14.49 12.70 1.42
N LEU A 15 -15.39 12.15 0.62
CA LEU A 15 -16.39 12.96 -0.10
C LEU A 15 -17.40 13.49 0.92
N GLN A 16 -17.80 14.76 0.81
CA GLN A 16 -18.74 15.37 1.77
C GLN A 16 -20.05 14.59 1.89
N ASN A 17 -20.53 14.03 0.78
CA ASN A 17 -21.79 13.27 0.72
C ASN A 17 -21.56 11.74 0.72
N GLY A 18 -20.33 11.28 0.93
CA GLY A 18 -19.98 9.86 0.80
C GLY A 18 -19.12 9.36 1.96
N ARG A 19 -19.51 8.25 2.57
CA ARG A 19 -18.75 7.59 3.64
C ARG A 19 -17.51 6.82 3.14
N LYS A 20 -17.06 7.08 1.91
CA LYS A 20 -15.96 6.36 1.26
C LYS A 20 -14.76 7.29 1.07
N ALA A 21 -13.58 6.76 1.35
CA ALA A 21 -12.32 7.42 1.02
C ALA A 21 -12.16 7.52 -0.50
N CYS A 22 -11.78 8.71 -0.97
CA CYS A 22 -11.54 9.06 -2.36
C CYS A 22 -10.06 9.37 -2.57
N TYR A 23 -9.50 8.84 -3.65
CA TYR A 23 -8.12 9.04 -4.08
C TYR A 23 -8.04 9.85 -5.38
N PHE A 24 -9.15 10.50 -5.75
CA PHE A 24 -9.22 11.35 -6.93
C PHE A 24 -8.12 12.42 -6.87
N ASP A 25 -7.63 12.85 -8.03
CA ASP A 25 -6.59 13.89 -8.19
C ASP A 25 -5.18 13.53 -7.69
N TYR A 26 -5.02 12.52 -6.81
CA TYR A 26 -3.71 12.09 -6.28
C TYR A 26 -2.75 11.60 -7.38
N HIS A 27 -3.27 10.92 -8.41
CA HIS A 27 -2.48 10.34 -9.49
C HIS A 27 -1.79 11.37 -10.41
N ARG A 28 -2.22 12.64 -10.40
CA ARG A 28 -1.58 13.69 -11.23
C ARG A 28 -0.12 13.91 -10.90
N GLN A 29 0.33 13.54 -9.70
CA GLN A 29 1.74 13.63 -9.33
C GLN A 29 2.65 12.76 -10.21
N PHE A 30 2.11 11.73 -10.88
CA PHE A 30 2.85 10.84 -11.77
C PHE A 30 3.01 11.38 -13.19
N LEU A 31 2.33 12.47 -13.54
CA LEU A 31 2.51 13.14 -14.84
C LEU A 31 3.86 13.87 -14.88
N LEU A 32 4.47 14.10 -16.04
CA LEU A 32 5.68 14.94 -16.11
C LEU A 32 5.36 16.38 -15.71
N ALA A 33 6.37 17.11 -15.21
CA ALA A 33 6.20 18.45 -14.65
C ALA A 33 5.56 19.47 -15.62
N HIS A 34 5.79 19.29 -16.93
CA HIS A 34 5.27 20.18 -17.97
C HIS A 34 3.86 19.83 -18.47
N TYR A 35 3.25 18.71 -18.04
CA TYR A 35 1.88 18.38 -18.47
C TYR A 35 0.86 19.40 -17.98
N SER A 36 0.02 19.90 -18.89
CA SER A 36 -1.03 20.88 -18.62
C SER A 36 -2.00 20.43 -17.52
N TYR A 37 -2.31 19.14 -17.45
CA TYR A 37 -3.17 18.57 -16.42
C TYR A 37 -2.65 18.77 -14.99
N ARG A 38 -1.35 19.04 -14.76
CA ARG A 38 -0.86 19.44 -13.42
C ARG A 38 -1.34 20.82 -12.98
N ARG A 39 -1.75 21.69 -13.92
CA ARG A 39 -2.20 23.06 -13.65
C ARG A 39 -3.70 23.25 -13.88
N ASP A 40 -4.39 22.24 -14.39
CA ASP A 40 -5.84 22.28 -14.58
C ASP A 40 -6.56 22.33 -13.22
N LYS A 41 -7.23 23.46 -12.97
CA LYS A 41 -7.98 23.77 -11.75
C LYS A 41 -9.48 23.49 -11.89
N LYS A 42 -9.94 23.09 -13.09
CA LYS A 42 -11.36 22.92 -13.45
C LYS A 42 -11.74 21.45 -13.58
N ALA A 43 -10.94 20.65 -14.29
CA ALA A 43 -11.24 19.24 -14.53
C ALA A 43 -10.94 18.33 -13.31
N PHE A 44 -10.19 18.85 -12.34
CA PHE A 44 -9.79 18.12 -11.14
C PHE A 44 -10.29 18.81 -9.86
N ILE A 45 -9.65 18.54 -8.71
CA ILE A 45 -10.01 19.21 -7.46
C ILE A 45 -9.90 20.72 -7.66
N LYS A 46 -11.02 21.41 -7.41
CA LYS A 46 -11.18 22.83 -7.68
C LYS A 46 -10.04 23.63 -7.07
N ASN A 47 -9.48 24.53 -7.87
CA ASN A 47 -8.40 25.45 -7.46
C ASN A 47 -7.10 24.77 -7.01
N ARG A 48 -6.87 23.48 -7.33
CA ARG A 48 -5.65 22.77 -6.94
C ARG A 48 -4.70 22.55 -8.12
N ILE A 49 -3.48 23.03 -7.95
CA ILE A 49 -2.34 22.74 -8.83
C ILE A 49 -1.51 21.62 -8.20
N GLN A 50 -1.10 20.64 -9.00
CA GLN A 50 -0.27 19.52 -8.58
C GLN A 50 1.22 19.78 -8.85
N ASN A 51 1.90 20.34 -7.85
CA ASN A 51 3.34 20.65 -7.92
C ASN A 51 4.24 19.56 -7.35
N LYS A 52 3.71 18.56 -6.61
CA LYS A 52 4.60 17.50 -6.09
C LYS A 52 5.18 16.67 -7.24
N VAL A 53 6.46 16.39 -7.15
CA VAL A 53 7.16 15.39 -7.96
C VAL A 53 6.72 14.01 -7.46
N ALA A 54 6.41 13.10 -8.37
CA ALA A 54 6.17 11.71 -7.98
C ALA A 54 7.41 11.13 -7.31
N ARG A 55 7.19 10.27 -6.30
CA ARG A 55 8.27 9.40 -5.83
C ARG A 55 8.80 8.59 -7.03
N PRO A 56 10.12 8.31 -7.07
CA PRO A 56 10.68 7.46 -8.11
C PRO A 56 9.89 6.16 -8.24
N ARG A 57 9.73 5.67 -9.48
CA ARG A 57 9.19 4.33 -9.68
C ARG A 57 10.10 3.35 -8.98
N LEU A 58 9.52 2.54 -8.09
CA LEU A 58 10.23 1.48 -7.41
C LEU A 58 10.12 0.20 -8.22
N ILE A 59 11.20 -0.56 -8.26
CA ILE A 59 11.15 -1.94 -8.75
C ILE A 59 10.48 -2.85 -7.70
N VAL A 60 10.11 -4.06 -8.11
CA VAL A 60 9.35 -4.99 -7.25
C VAL A 60 10.08 -5.24 -5.94
N ASP A 61 11.38 -5.50 -5.95
CA ASP A 61 12.15 -5.78 -4.73
C ASP A 61 12.16 -4.61 -3.75
N GLN A 62 12.33 -3.38 -4.24
CA GLN A 62 12.25 -2.18 -3.40
C GLN A 62 10.86 -1.97 -2.81
N ILE A 63 9.80 -2.39 -3.52
CA ILE A 63 8.44 -2.38 -2.99
C ILE A 63 8.33 -3.43 -1.89
N LEU A 64 8.85 -4.64 -2.11
CA LEU A 64 8.83 -5.73 -1.13
C LEU A 64 9.55 -5.36 0.14
N ASP A 65 10.75 -4.80 0.07
CA ASP A 65 11.52 -4.36 1.24
C ASP A 65 10.73 -3.35 2.08
N ARG A 66 10.08 -2.39 1.43
CA ARG A 66 9.29 -1.38 2.13
C ARG A 66 8.04 -1.94 2.79
N VAL A 67 7.50 -3.04 2.30
CA VAL A 67 6.24 -3.61 2.79
C VAL A 67 6.43 -4.85 3.65
N ALA A 68 7.63 -5.43 3.66
CA ALA A 68 7.99 -6.59 4.47
C ALA A 68 7.77 -6.34 5.96
N ASN A 69 8.07 -5.12 6.41
CA ASN A 69 7.96 -4.71 7.82
C ASN A 69 6.57 -4.18 8.20
N ILE A 70 5.63 -4.14 7.26
CA ILE A 70 4.25 -3.75 7.59
C ILE A 70 3.57 -5.00 8.14
N SER A 71 3.44 -5.06 9.47
CA SER A 71 2.80 -6.16 10.19
C SER A 71 1.44 -6.49 9.56
N PRO A 72 1.11 -7.78 9.34
CA PRO A 72 -0.25 -8.12 8.96
C PRO A 72 -1.19 -7.57 10.04
N ALA A 73 -2.30 -6.97 9.62
CA ALA A 73 -3.40 -6.87 10.56
C ALA A 73 -3.75 -8.30 10.94
N VAL A 74 -3.46 -8.64 12.18
CA VAL A 74 -3.93 -9.86 12.83
C VAL A 74 -5.40 -9.98 12.46
N GLU A 75 -5.88 -11.20 12.22
CA GLU A 75 -7.27 -11.47 11.82
C GLU A 75 -8.32 -10.90 12.81
N MET A 76 -7.90 -10.34 13.94
CA MET A 76 -8.67 -9.42 14.77
C MET A 76 -8.97 -8.10 14.05
N PRO A 77 -10.23 -7.85 13.63
CA PRO A 77 -10.64 -6.66 12.88
C PRO A 77 -10.46 -5.34 13.65
N LEU A 78 -10.11 -5.42 14.95
CA LEU A 78 -10.00 -4.31 15.87
C LEU A 78 -8.55 -3.84 16.09
N LEU A 79 -7.55 -4.63 15.68
CA LEU A 79 -6.14 -4.24 15.80
C LEU A 79 -5.63 -3.74 14.45
N LEU A 80 -5.28 -2.46 14.41
CA LEU A 80 -4.57 -1.87 13.29
C LEU A 80 -3.08 -2.22 13.41
N PRO A 81 -2.37 -2.47 12.29
CA PRO A 81 -0.94 -2.76 12.33
C PRO A 81 -0.14 -1.61 12.95
N ASP A 82 0.98 -1.95 13.57
CA ASP A 82 1.93 -0.96 14.10
C ASP A 82 2.36 0.03 13.02
N GLY A 83 2.24 1.32 13.32
CA GLY A 83 2.54 2.39 12.37
C GLY A 83 1.40 2.73 11.40
N TYR A 84 0.20 2.14 11.57
CA TYR A 84 -0.98 2.53 10.82
C TYR A 84 -1.37 3.99 11.11
N GLY A 85 -1.61 4.76 10.05
CA GLY A 85 -2.00 6.18 10.14
C GLY A 85 -0.82 7.15 10.22
N SER A 86 0.35 6.68 10.69
CA SER A 86 1.61 7.44 10.73
C SER A 86 2.55 7.03 9.59
N ASN A 87 3.15 5.84 9.69
CA ASN A 87 4.19 5.34 8.79
C ASN A 87 3.64 4.66 7.54
N HIS A 88 2.40 4.16 7.59
CA HIS A 88 1.70 3.61 6.43
C HIS A 88 0.19 3.72 6.62
N LYS A 89 -0.58 3.59 5.53
CA LYS A 89 -2.07 3.64 5.57
C LYS A 89 -2.72 2.29 5.30
N TRP A 90 -2.04 1.20 5.63
CA TRP A 90 -2.42 -0.15 5.24
C TRP A 90 -2.96 -0.92 6.41
N ALA A 91 -4.25 -1.24 6.36
CA ALA A 91 -4.89 -2.09 7.36
C ALA A 91 -4.82 -3.59 7.01
N LYS A 92 -4.20 -3.97 5.88
CA LYS A 92 -4.02 -5.35 5.40
C LYS A 92 -2.74 -5.44 4.59
N LYS A 93 -2.14 -6.63 4.47
CA LYS A 93 -0.96 -6.83 3.59
C LYS A 93 -1.28 -6.50 2.13
N SER A 94 -0.27 -6.03 1.40
CA SER A 94 -0.47 -5.61 0.02
C SER A 94 -0.68 -6.76 -0.95
N ILE A 95 -1.39 -6.45 -2.03
CA ILE A 95 -1.54 -7.33 -3.18
C ILE A 95 -0.20 -7.72 -3.81
N VAL A 96 0.82 -6.85 -3.75
CA VAL A 96 2.16 -7.13 -4.28
C VAL A 96 2.83 -8.22 -3.45
N TRP A 97 2.82 -8.08 -2.12
CA TRP A 97 3.34 -9.11 -1.21
C TRP A 97 2.63 -10.46 -1.39
N LEU A 98 1.30 -10.45 -1.44
CA LEU A 98 0.50 -11.65 -1.68
C LEU A 98 0.82 -12.30 -3.03
N ARG A 99 1.14 -11.51 -4.07
CA ARG A 99 1.53 -12.02 -5.38
C ARG A 99 2.90 -12.69 -5.35
N GLU A 100 3.85 -12.15 -4.60
CA GLU A 100 5.18 -12.75 -4.47
C GLU A 100 5.15 -14.04 -3.66
N LEU A 101 4.40 -14.07 -2.57
CA LEU A 101 4.14 -15.32 -1.84
C LEU A 101 3.50 -16.38 -2.73
N LYS A 102 2.59 -15.97 -3.64
CA LYS A 102 2.02 -16.87 -4.65
C LYS A 102 3.05 -17.50 -5.59
N LYS A 103 4.22 -16.91 -5.79
CA LYS A 103 5.29 -17.53 -6.57
C LYS A 103 6.04 -18.60 -5.78
N LYS A 104 6.15 -18.45 -4.46
CA LYS A 104 6.87 -19.38 -3.57
C LYS A 104 6.05 -20.62 -3.20
N MET A 105 4.74 -20.59 -3.38
CA MET A 105 3.86 -21.71 -3.07
C MET A 105 4.09 -22.92 -3.99
N LYS A 106 4.33 -24.08 -3.37
CA LYS A 106 4.48 -25.37 -4.08
C LYS A 106 3.13 -25.96 -4.47
N ASN A 107 2.10 -25.81 -3.62
CA ASN A 107 0.76 -26.32 -3.87
C ASN A 107 -0.18 -25.19 -4.33
N LYS A 108 -0.59 -25.22 -5.61
CA LYS A 108 -1.52 -24.24 -6.20
C LYS A 108 -2.99 -24.67 -6.13
N ALA A 109 -3.29 -25.90 -5.72
CA ALA A 109 -4.65 -26.38 -5.57
C ALA A 109 -5.31 -25.84 -4.30
N HIS A 110 -4.53 -25.61 -3.25
CA HIS A 110 -4.99 -25.05 -1.96
C HIS A 110 -4.21 -23.79 -1.59
N VAL A 111 -4.38 -22.76 -2.42
CA VAL A 111 -3.63 -21.48 -2.37
C VAL A 111 -3.71 -20.83 -0.99
N GLU A 112 -4.87 -20.81 -0.34
CA GLU A 112 -5.04 -20.11 0.94
C GLU A 112 -4.28 -20.79 2.09
N ALA A 113 -4.36 -22.12 2.19
CA ALA A 113 -3.64 -22.89 3.20
C ALA A 113 -2.11 -22.78 3.01
N SER A 114 -1.62 -22.88 1.77
CA SER A 114 -0.19 -22.71 1.48
C SER A 114 0.31 -21.27 1.66
N ILE A 115 -0.55 -20.26 1.54
CA ILE A 115 -0.19 -18.90 1.96
C ILE A 115 0.03 -18.89 3.47
N ILE A 116 -0.92 -19.38 4.26
CA ILE A 116 -0.82 -19.38 5.73
C ILE A 116 0.43 -20.11 6.21
N GLU A 117 0.73 -21.29 5.67
CA GLU A 117 1.96 -22.02 6.00
C GLU A 117 3.23 -21.23 5.67
N ALA A 118 3.30 -20.60 4.48
CA ALA A 118 4.45 -19.78 4.09
C ALA A 118 4.61 -18.56 5.02
N TYR A 119 3.51 -17.96 5.47
CA TYR A 119 3.52 -16.89 6.46
C TYR A 119 4.06 -17.35 7.81
N ILE A 120 3.58 -18.48 8.33
CA ILE A 120 4.03 -19.03 9.62
C ILE A 120 5.54 -19.24 9.58
N VAL A 121 6.07 -19.83 8.50
CA VAL A 121 7.51 -20.05 8.31
C VAL A 121 8.30 -18.73 8.24
N GLU A 122 7.80 -17.71 7.54
CA GLU A 122 8.46 -16.39 7.46
C GLU A 122 8.42 -15.63 8.81
N GLU A 123 7.44 -15.87 9.68
CA GLU A 123 7.31 -15.20 10.98
C GLU A 123 8.03 -15.91 12.14
N GLN A 124 8.29 -17.22 12.07
CA GLN A 124 9.08 -17.94 13.08
C GLN A 124 10.41 -17.26 13.47
N PRO A 125 11.26 -16.76 12.54
CA PRO A 125 12.52 -16.12 12.93
C PRO A 125 12.34 -14.81 13.70
N VAL A 126 11.19 -14.12 13.53
CA VAL A 126 10.91 -12.85 14.23
C VAL A 126 10.61 -13.09 15.71
N TYR A 127 9.90 -14.18 16.04
CA TYR A 127 9.58 -14.53 17.43
C TYR A 127 10.75 -15.17 18.19
N VAL A 128 11.69 -15.82 17.49
CA VAL A 128 12.88 -16.45 18.10
C VAL A 128 13.96 -15.42 18.46
N THR A 129 13.95 -14.22 17.85
CA THR A 129 14.98 -13.18 18.09
C THR A 129 14.64 -12.22 19.25
N ILE A 130 13.50 -12.41 19.93
CA ILE A 130 13.04 -11.57 21.06
C ILE A 130 13.19 -12.30 22.43
N LEU A 131 13.89 -13.44 22.47
CA LEU A 131 14.24 -14.15 23.71
C LEU A 131 15.75 -14.13 23.97
#